data_AF-A0A836MBJ6-F1
#
_entry.id   AF-A0A836MBJ6-F1
#
_cell.length_a   1.000
_cell.length_b   1.000
_cell.length_c   1.000
_cell.angle_alpha   90.00
_cell.angle_beta   90.00
_cell.angle_gamma   90.00
#
_symmetry.space_group_name_H-M   'P 1'
#
loop_
_entity.id
_entity.type
_entity.pdbx_description
1 polymer ?
#
loop_
_entity_poly.entity_id
_entity_poly.type
_entity_poly.pdbx_seq_one_letter_code
_entity_poly.pdbx_strand_id
1 'polypeptide(L)'
;MTKENNGWISVEDRLPDDGQEVLIVWNGETRIAIADLVPDGRALFSFSFEHIDADVWCAIYRYSGEIKFWQPLPPPPITND
;
A
#
# COMPACT_ATOMS: atom_id res chain seq x y z
N MET A 1 16.90 -19.09 -1.53
CA MET A 1 17.52 -17.96 -0.81
C MET A 1 16.52 -16.83 -0.83
N THR A 2 15.81 -16.58 0.26
CA THR A 2 14.96 -15.39 0.37
C THR A 2 15.90 -14.19 0.42
N LYS A 3 15.96 -13.47 -0.69
CA LYS A 3 16.73 -12.23 -0.81
C LYS A 3 16.15 -11.28 0.23
N GLU A 4 16.92 -10.93 1.27
CA GLU A 4 16.49 -9.96 2.27
C GLU A 4 16.18 -8.64 1.54
N ASN A 5 14.91 -8.38 1.30
CA ASN A 5 14.45 -7.17 0.63
C ASN A 5 14.07 -6.10 1.66
N ASN A 6 14.86 -5.98 2.74
CA ASN A 6 14.61 -5.06 3.86
C ASN A 6 13.17 -5.10 4.41
N GLY A 7 12.55 -6.29 4.43
CA GLY A 7 11.17 -6.51 4.88
C GLY A 7 10.09 -6.31 3.81
N TRP A 8 10.42 -5.84 2.60
CA TRP A 8 9.47 -5.72 1.48
C TRP A 8 9.13 -7.08 0.90
N ILE A 9 7.83 -7.33 0.75
CA ILE A 9 7.25 -8.58 0.29
C ILE A 9 6.76 -8.40 -1.14
N SER A 10 7.17 -9.28 -2.06
CA SER A 10 6.60 -9.32 -3.41
C SER A 10 5.16 -9.83 -3.35
N VAL A 11 4.25 -9.23 -4.12
CA VAL A 11 2.89 -9.75 -4.28
C VAL A 11 2.87 -11.15 -4.92
N GLU A 12 3.93 -11.51 -5.66
CA GLU A 12 4.12 -12.86 -6.20
C GLU A 12 4.50 -13.89 -5.13
N ASP A 13 5.15 -13.45 -4.05
CA ASP A 13 5.53 -14.32 -2.93
C ASP A 13 4.37 -14.49 -1.95
N ARG A 14 3.72 -13.37 -1.61
CA ARG A 14 2.62 -13.33 -0.64
C ARG A 14 1.78 -12.06 -0.82
N LEU A 15 0.47 -12.24 -0.85
CA LEU A 15 -0.49 -11.14 -0.80
C LEU A 15 -0.73 -10.67 0.65
N PRO A 16 -1.03 -9.39 0.89
CA PRO A 16 -1.56 -8.94 2.18
C PRO A 16 -2.95 -9.54 2.44
N ASP A 17 -3.40 -9.43 3.69
CA ASP A 17 -4.77 -9.82 4.04
C ASP A 17 -5.78 -8.81 3.46
N ASP A 18 -7.01 -9.27 3.18
CA ASP A 18 -8.08 -8.41 2.70
C ASP A 18 -8.42 -7.33 3.74
N GLY A 19 -8.46 -6.07 3.31
CA GLY A 19 -8.66 -4.91 4.16
C GLY A 19 -7.43 -4.48 4.97
N GLN A 20 -6.26 -5.11 4.78
CA GLN A 20 -5.05 -4.78 5.54
C GLN A 20 -4.47 -3.42 5.11
N GLU A 21 -4.15 -2.57 6.09
CA GLU A 21 -3.34 -1.38 5.86
C GLU A 21 -1.85 -1.74 5.75
N VAL A 22 -1.22 -1.29 4.66
CA VAL A 22 0.15 -1.65 4.30
C VAL A 22 0.90 -0.46 3.74
N LEU A 23 2.23 -0.53 3.77
CA LEU A 23 3.08 0.38 3.01
C LEU A 23 3.27 -0.14 1.59
N ILE A 24 3.17 0.75 0.62
CA ILE A 24 3.44 0.50 -0.80
C ILE A 24 4.46 1.51 -1.34
N VAL A 25 5.07 1.22 -2.49
CA VAL A 25 5.81 2.23 -3.27
C VAL A 25 4.99 2.61 -4.51
N TRP A 26 4.68 3.89 -4.64
CA TRP A 26 4.02 4.47 -5.81
C TRP A 26 4.78 5.70 -6.29
N ASN A 27 5.15 5.73 -7.57
CA ASN A 27 5.98 6.79 -8.17
C ASN A 27 7.29 7.10 -7.40
N GLY A 28 7.91 6.07 -6.81
CA GLY A 28 9.15 6.21 -6.05
C GLY A 28 8.98 6.70 -4.61
N GLU A 29 7.75 6.94 -4.16
CA GLU A 29 7.43 7.37 -2.81
C GLU A 29 6.67 6.27 -2.04
N THR A 30 6.92 6.19 -0.73
CA THR A 30 6.18 5.27 0.15
C THR A 30 4.83 5.87 0.53
N ARG A 31 3.76 5.08 0.47
CA ARG A 31 2.40 5.48 0.88
C ARG A 31 1.74 4.40 1.71
N ILE A 32 0.79 4.80 2.56
CA ILE A 32 -0.11 3.88 3.25
C ILE A 32 -1.31 3.62 2.31
N ALA A 33 -1.61 2.35 2.08
CA ALA A 33 -2.73 1.90 1.28
C ALA A 33 -3.50 0.79 2.00
N ILE A 34 -4.77 0.63 1.66
CA ILE A 34 -5.59 -0.51 2.02
C ILE A 34 -5.49 -1.52 0.88
N ALA A 35 -5.20 -2.78 1.21
CA ALA A 35 -5.25 -3.87 0.25
C ALA A 35 -6.66 -4.43 0.14
N ASP A 36 -7.19 -4.49 -1.08
CA ASP A 36 -8.48 -5.10 -1.41
C ASP A 36 -8.21 -6.37 -2.24
N LEU A 37 -8.53 -7.55 -1.71
CA LEU A 37 -8.39 -8.81 -2.45
C LEU A 37 -9.58 -8.99 -3.39
N VAL A 38 -9.28 -9.10 -4.68
CA VAL A 38 -10.30 -9.32 -5.70
C VAL A 38 -10.51 -10.80 -5.99
N PRO A 39 -11.72 -11.22 -6.44
CA PRO A 39 -12.05 -12.64 -6.64
C PRO A 39 -11.15 -13.41 -7.61
N ASP A 40 -10.38 -12.71 -8.45
CA ASP A 40 -9.44 -13.33 -9.39
C ASP A 40 -8.06 -13.66 -8.77
N GLY A 41 -7.90 -13.45 -7.46
CA GLY A 41 -6.70 -13.77 -6.72
C GLY A 41 -5.61 -12.69 -6.76
N ARG A 42 -5.94 -11.47 -7.21
CA ARG A 42 -5.05 -10.30 -7.14
C ARG A 42 -5.34 -9.43 -5.93
N ALA A 43 -4.38 -8.59 -5.56
CA ALA A 43 -4.57 -7.49 -4.62
C ALA A 43 -4.60 -6.16 -5.38
N LEU A 44 -5.62 -5.35 -5.11
CA LEU A 44 -5.65 -3.94 -5.48
C LEU A 44 -5.25 -3.12 -4.26
N PHE A 45 -4.53 -2.02 -4.48
CA PHE A 45 -4.09 -1.14 -3.40
C PHE A 45 -4.74 0.23 -3.54
N SER A 46 -5.60 0.54 -2.58
CA SER A 46 -6.39 1.75 -2.50
C SER A 46 -5.72 2.76 -1.56
N PHE A 47 -5.34 3.93 -2.06
CA PHE A 47 -4.88 5.03 -1.22
C PHE A 47 -5.39 6.38 -1.72
N SER A 48 -5.51 7.31 -0.78
CA SER A 48 -5.86 8.70 -1.04
C SER A 48 -4.62 9.50 -1.39
N PHE A 49 -4.72 10.35 -2.41
CA PHE A 49 -3.72 11.38 -2.67
C PHE A 49 -4.42 12.69 -3.05
N GLU A 50 -3.82 13.80 -2.62
CA GLU A 50 -4.20 15.12 -3.10
C GLU A 50 -3.59 15.33 -4.47
N HIS A 51 -4.44 15.66 -5.44
CA HIS A 51 -3.98 16.18 -6.72
C HIS A 51 -4.42 17.64 -6.80
N ILE A 52 -3.44 18.53 -6.96
CA ILE A 52 -3.69 19.94 -7.26
C ILE A 52 -3.70 20.03 -8.78
N ASP A 53 -4.88 20.05 -9.38
CA ASP A 53 -5.00 20.38 -10.79
C ASP A 53 -4.85 21.90 -10.96
N ALA A 54 -4.25 22.33 -12.07
CA ALA A 54 -3.63 23.66 -12.21
C ALA A 54 -4.58 24.87 -12.03
N ASP A 55 -5.88 24.65 -11.90
CA ASP A 55 -6.87 25.70 -11.71
C ASP A 55 -8.03 25.23 -10.79
N VAL A 56 -7.92 25.46 -9.48
CA VAL A 56 -9.05 25.79 -8.55
C VAL A 56 -9.51 24.72 -7.53
N TRP A 57 -9.17 23.42 -7.56
CA TRP A 57 -9.70 22.47 -6.56
C TRP A 57 -8.71 21.40 -6.07
N CYS A 58 -8.62 21.21 -4.74
CA CYS A 58 -8.07 20.01 -4.14
C CYS A 58 -9.13 18.90 -4.18
N ALA A 59 -8.87 17.82 -4.91
CA ALA A 59 -9.70 16.62 -4.87
C ALA A 59 -8.90 15.44 -4.31
N ILE A 60 -9.58 14.62 -3.49
CA ILE A 60 -9.03 13.35 -3.01
C ILE A 60 -9.31 12.31 -4.08
N TYR A 61 -8.26 11.80 -4.72
CA TYR A 61 -8.37 10.72 -5.68
C TYR A 61 -8.05 9.38 -4.99
N ARG A 62 -8.79 8.34 -5.39
CA ARG A 62 -8.47 6.95 -5.05
C ARG A 62 -7.76 6.32 -6.24
N TYR A 63 -6.49 6.00 -6.09
CA TYR A 63 -5.81 5.13 -7.04
C TYR A 63 -6.10 3.66 -6.68
N SER A 64 -6.31 2.84 -7.70
CA SER A 64 -6.30 1.38 -7.59
C SER A 64 -5.52 0.85 -8.77
N GLY A 65 -4.40 0.19 -8.51
CA GLY A 65 -3.55 -0.37 -9.55
C GLY A 65 -2.57 -1.41 -9.03
N GLU A 66 -1.82 -1.99 -9.95
CA GLU A 66 -0.90 -3.09 -9.65
C GLU A 66 0.37 -2.55 -8.98
N ILE A 67 0.51 -2.85 -7.69
CA ILE A 67 1.73 -2.62 -6.90
C ILE A 67 2.47 -3.95 -6.79
N LYS A 68 3.80 -3.92 -6.94
CA LYS A 68 4.63 -5.14 -6.94
C LYS A 68 5.12 -5.54 -5.55
N PHE A 69 5.28 -4.58 -4.64
CA PHE A 69 5.87 -4.80 -3.34
C PHE A 69 5.11 -4.06 -2.24
N TRP A 70 4.98 -4.70 -1.08
CA TRP A 70 4.32 -4.14 0.08
C TRP A 70 5.08 -4.47 1.39
N GLN A 71 4.76 -3.74 2.46
CA GLN A 71 5.21 -4.06 3.83
C GLN A 71 4.06 -3.92 4.82
N PRO A 72 4.02 -4.74 5.89
CA PRO A 72 3.13 -4.46 7.01
C PRO A 72 3.50 -3.11 7.65
N LEU A 73 2.51 -2.40 8.18
CA LEU A 73 2.79 -1.25 9.03
C LEU A 73 3.59 -1.69 10.28
N PRO A 74 4.51 -0.85 10.78
CA PRO A 74 5.17 -1.13 12.03
C PRO A 74 4.13 -1.24 13.15
N PRO A 75 4.35 -2.12 14.15
CA PRO A 75 3.46 -2.19 15.30
C PRO A 75 3.41 -0.83 16.01
N PRO A 76 2.28 -0.47 16.63
CA PRO A 76 2.20 0.74 17.43
C PRO A 76 3.26 0.70 18.54
N PRO A 77 3.79 1.86 18.98
CA PRO A 77 4.70 1.91 20.11
C PRO A 77 4.04 1.27 21.34
N ILE A 78 4.78 0.39 22.02
CA ILE A 78 4.32 -0.20 23.28
C ILE A 78 4.42 0.89 24.35
N THR A 79 3.31 1.53 24.69
CA THR A 79 3.22 2.33 25.91
C THR A 79 3.04 1.40 27.09
N ASN A 80 4.06 1.32 27.97
CA ASN A 80 3.85 0.81 29.32
C ASN A 80 3.01 1.85 30.06
N ASP A 81 1.70 1.65 30.15
CA ASP A 81 0.84 2.34 31.11
C ASP A 81 1.24 2.02 32.56
#